data_AF-A0A1L9S5E9-F1
#
_entry.id   AF-A0A1L9S5E9-F1
#
_cell.length_a   1.000
_cell.length_b   1.000
_cell.length_c   1.000
_cell.angle_alpha   90.00
_cell.angle_beta   90.00
_cell.angle_gamma   90.00
#
_symmetry.space_group_name_H-M   'P 1'
#
loop_
_entity.id
_entity.type
_entity.pdbx_description
1 polymer ?
#
loop_
_entity_poly.entity_id
_entity_poly.type
_entity_poly.pdbx_seq_one_letter_code
_entity_poly.pdbx_strand_id
1 'polypeptide(L)'
;MNAGGQRRNPRVDESLCLESLLLPVVSSKNSSIEHSDTSTILPSTSFTSIIGPPPSSPREIEDESIQPKPPIRRYPPPDPGLRIRHICIFGLAAGWAFSIACLVLGLLLVISNHNMVPEKLQGMIILVNFLQINIAPASIDLASHRIFPFPAGTSMALKLVINLLATIIVDTTNYIHAVSLKWALLGERRLEFNSTIRLITCTRSHGPNSWYMNAISLVALALTYGAVSCVVTDVTTIGHWDPQAKEFITHPMRQTLDYISVNGAVLIALGIGIFVQVCISTYCLLYDGRRSAVRTWSRNTLTNAQLWAKAMEDDDDDASLAVVEVSVQNEQASMLEIAPQVRLLRHLIWGVCLFLSLWSLAQGMATATAGHSMKDTVDSLPRPLHHWRFYGAYSWAFSDQSDPYWLGLIIQTVCQSFITFALHCVELLFNLSRDEAAWRQTESIGAEIDQSFWSTLNWQIFLLVIAKATVHWVFGYAISADLTFNISLLPAITLAGMFALLALFVEYMVKKRPLGSLPATYGCFARLAELVDDWDHPRLFWGDRGAFDAHRRRAGTAGRRLADLQPGSDYIIVKHTDDLQHNDLQHNNLQRDNLQHDNLQHDNLQHESITA
;
A
#
# COMPACT_ATOMS: atom_id res chain seq x y z
N MET A 1 -11.27 -10.11 73.38
CA MET A 1 -10.51 -11.35 73.62
C MET A 1 -9.80 -11.74 72.34
N ASN A 2 -8.46 -11.72 72.38
CA ASN A 2 -7.42 -12.49 71.65
C ASN A 2 -7.84 -13.28 70.39
N ALA A 3 -7.07 -13.42 69.31
CA ALA A 3 -5.71 -13.06 68.88
C ALA A 3 -5.70 -13.32 67.35
N GLY A 4 -4.98 -12.59 66.49
CA GLY A 4 -3.52 -12.57 66.38
C GLY A 4 -3.01 -13.79 65.58
N GLY A 5 -2.75 -13.63 64.28
CA GLY A 5 -2.22 -14.70 63.44
C GLY A 5 -1.82 -14.26 62.03
N GLN A 6 -0.65 -13.62 61.92
CA GLN A 6 0.05 -13.30 60.66
C GLN A 6 0.24 -14.55 59.78
N ARG A 7 -0.12 -14.46 58.49
CA ARG A 7 0.40 -15.34 57.43
C ARG A 7 1.19 -14.54 56.42
N ARG A 8 2.43 -15.01 56.21
CA ARG A 8 3.40 -14.55 55.21
C ARG A 8 2.87 -14.78 53.80
N ASN A 9 2.89 -13.76 52.97
CA ASN A 9 2.81 -13.90 51.52
C ASN A 9 4.18 -14.32 50.96
N PRO A 10 4.26 -15.35 50.09
CA PRO A 10 5.45 -15.59 49.30
C PRO A 10 5.58 -14.50 48.22
N ARG A 11 6.79 -13.94 48.10
CA ARG A 11 7.24 -13.19 46.93
C ARG A 11 7.05 -14.07 45.70
N VAL A 12 6.28 -13.58 44.74
CA VAL A 12 6.34 -14.02 43.35
C VAL A 12 7.22 -13.00 42.64
N ASP A 13 8.39 -13.46 42.20
CA ASP A 13 9.24 -12.75 41.27
C ASP A 13 8.57 -12.78 39.88
N GLU A 14 7.94 -11.67 39.49
CA GLU A 14 7.58 -11.40 38.09
C GLU A 14 8.30 -10.12 37.66
N SER A 15 9.56 -10.29 37.24
CA SER A 15 10.27 -9.34 36.41
C SER A 15 10.25 -9.88 34.97
N LEU A 16 9.13 -9.68 34.28
CA LEU A 16 9.05 -9.88 32.83
C LEU A 16 9.32 -8.54 32.15
N CYS A 17 10.58 -8.35 31.79
CA CYS A 17 11.10 -7.26 31.00
C CYS A 17 10.29 -7.09 29.71
N LEU A 18 9.61 -5.96 29.60
CA LEU A 18 9.07 -5.42 28.36
C LEU A 18 10.00 -4.29 27.88
N GLU A 19 11.27 -4.65 27.66
CA GLU A 19 12.31 -3.81 27.06
C GLU A 19 12.91 -4.57 25.87
N SER A 20 12.28 -4.49 24.70
CA SER A 20 12.90 -4.88 23.42
C SER A 20 12.09 -4.38 22.23
N LEU A 21 11.76 -3.09 22.21
CA LEU A 21 11.25 -2.40 21.02
C LEU A 21 11.66 -0.92 21.02
N LEU A 22 12.93 -0.66 21.31
CA LEU A 22 13.59 0.62 21.02
C LEU A 22 14.95 0.32 20.43
N LEU A 23 15.12 0.61 19.14
CA LEU A 23 16.44 0.70 18.53
C LEU A 23 17.17 1.92 19.12
N PRO A 24 18.49 1.85 19.32
CA PRO A 24 19.24 2.90 19.99
C PRO A 24 19.36 4.13 19.08
N VAL A 25 18.95 5.28 19.62
CA VAL A 25 19.35 6.60 19.12
C VAL A 25 20.82 6.79 19.49
N VAL A 26 21.70 6.61 18.51
CA VAL A 26 23.11 7.02 18.64
C VAL A 26 23.15 8.55 18.60
N SER A 27 23.39 9.13 19.77
CA SER A 27 23.75 10.53 19.97
C SER A 27 25.24 10.71 19.69
N SER A 28 25.61 11.44 18.63
CA SER A 28 26.99 11.92 18.44
C SER A 28 27.10 13.38 18.89
N LYS A 29 27.86 13.60 19.97
CA LYS A 29 28.35 14.93 20.38
C LYS A 29 29.52 15.37 19.51
N ASN A 30 29.43 16.64 19.07
CA ASN A 30 30.47 17.66 18.85
C ASN A 30 31.95 17.29 18.66
N SER A 31 32.51 17.78 17.55
CA SER A 31 33.82 18.46 17.44
C SER A 31 33.69 19.50 16.30
N SER A 32 33.54 20.80 16.58
CA SER A 32 34.60 21.83 16.67
C SER A 32 35.50 21.88 15.44
N ILE A 33 35.22 22.82 14.51
CA ILE A 33 36.00 24.05 14.22
C ILE A 33 37.35 23.75 13.54
N GLU A 34 37.47 24.13 12.26
CA GLU A 34 38.63 24.86 11.77
C GLU A 34 38.26 25.76 10.57
N HIS A 35 38.66 27.03 10.69
CA HIS A 35 38.64 28.06 9.67
C HIS A 35 39.74 27.80 8.63
N SER A 36 39.47 28.09 7.36
CA SER A 36 40.50 28.69 6.49
C SER A 36 39.85 29.39 5.30
N ASP A 37 40.09 30.70 5.24
CA ASP A 37 39.84 31.58 4.11
C ASP A 37 40.69 31.17 2.90
N THR A 38 40.15 31.26 1.68
CA THR A 38 40.87 31.98 0.61
C THR A 38 39.95 32.35 -0.55
N SER A 39 39.72 33.65 -0.68
CA SER A 39 39.35 34.33 -1.91
C SER A 39 40.46 34.16 -2.97
N THR A 40 40.14 33.84 -4.22
CA THR A 40 40.97 34.29 -5.35
C THR A 40 40.10 34.61 -6.57
N ILE A 41 40.43 35.76 -7.13
CA ILE A 41 39.88 36.49 -8.25
C ILE A 41 40.49 35.94 -9.57
N LEU A 42 39.64 35.82 -10.62
CA LEU A 42 39.85 35.96 -12.10
C LEU A 42 41.28 35.79 -12.69
N PRO A 43 41.43 35.24 -13.94
CA PRO A 43 40.79 35.85 -15.11
C PRO A 43 40.40 34.95 -16.30
N SER A 44 39.55 35.57 -17.12
CA SER A 44 39.25 35.29 -18.52
C SER A 44 40.48 35.27 -19.42
N THR A 45 40.61 34.25 -20.26
CA THR A 45 41.42 34.30 -21.48
C THR A 45 40.66 33.68 -22.65
N SER A 46 40.31 34.56 -23.58
CA SER A 46 39.99 34.31 -24.97
C SER A 46 41.16 33.65 -25.70
N PHE A 47 40.91 32.58 -26.45
CA PHE A 47 41.84 32.10 -27.48
C PHE A 47 41.16 31.94 -28.83
N THR A 48 41.84 32.54 -29.79
CA THR A 48 41.47 32.85 -31.16
C THR A 48 41.68 31.65 -32.07
N SER A 49 40.86 31.59 -33.12
CA SER A 49 40.91 30.67 -34.25
C SER A 49 42.30 30.54 -34.88
N ILE A 50 42.71 29.31 -35.21
CA ILE A 50 43.68 29.05 -36.28
C ILE A 50 43.06 28.00 -37.21
N ILE A 51 42.84 28.43 -38.45
CA ILE A 51 42.35 27.65 -39.58
C ILE A 51 43.55 26.93 -40.20
N GLY A 52 43.47 25.61 -40.32
CA GLY A 52 44.40 24.77 -41.10
C GLY A 52 43.66 24.06 -42.25
N PRO A 53 44.26 23.93 -43.44
CA PRO A 53 43.61 23.35 -44.61
C PRO A 53 43.53 21.81 -44.54
N PRO A 54 42.56 21.19 -45.25
CA PRO A 54 42.29 19.76 -45.14
C PRO A 54 43.28 18.94 -45.98
N PRO A 55 43.82 17.82 -45.46
CA PRO A 55 44.47 16.83 -46.29
C PRO A 55 43.47 15.86 -46.91
N SER A 56 43.79 15.54 -48.16
CA SER A 56 43.19 14.64 -49.12
C SER A 56 42.83 13.23 -48.61
N SER A 57 41.70 12.75 -49.15
CA SER A 57 41.23 11.37 -49.20
C SER A 57 42.33 10.32 -49.42
N PRO A 58 42.17 9.14 -48.80
CA PRO A 58 42.25 7.93 -49.63
C PRO A 58 41.26 6.82 -49.26
N ARG A 59 40.80 6.17 -50.34
CA ARG A 59 40.46 4.75 -50.51
C ARG A 59 39.21 4.21 -49.81
N GLU A 60 38.18 4.06 -50.64
CA GLU A 60 37.14 3.03 -50.53
C GLU A 60 37.79 1.66 -50.30
N ILE A 61 37.48 1.09 -49.14
CA ILE A 61 37.52 -0.34 -48.89
C ILE A 61 36.04 -0.75 -48.88
N GLU A 62 35.64 -1.58 -49.84
CA GLU A 62 34.34 -2.26 -49.85
C GLU A 62 34.30 -3.25 -48.68
N ASP A 63 33.81 -2.78 -47.54
CA ASP A 63 33.55 -3.60 -46.35
C ASP A 63 32.09 -4.07 -46.36
N GLU A 64 31.90 -5.35 -46.06
CA GLU A 64 30.64 -6.09 -46.12
C GLU A 64 29.48 -5.35 -45.43
N SER A 65 28.39 -5.19 -46.19
CA SER A 65 27.01 -4.86 -45.77
C SER A 65 26.72 -4.70 -44.26
N ILE A 66 27.22 -3.62 -43.65
CA ILE A 66 26.68 -3.09 -42.41
C ILE A 66 25.38 -2.39 -42.79
N GLN A 67 24.25 -3.09 -42.65
CA GLN A 67 22.94 -2.46 -42.68
C GLN A 67 22.95 -1.30 -41.67
N PRO A 68 22.79 -0.03 -42.10
CA PRO A 68 22.78 1.09 -41.17
C PRO A 68 21.62 0.87 -40.22
N LYS A 69 21.93 0.65 -38.94
CA LYS A 69 20.95 0.55 -37.85
C LYS A 69 20.05 1.78 -37.99
N PRO A 70 18.77 1.62 -38.37
CA PRO A 70 17.93 2.76 -38.71
C PRO A 70 17.92 3.71 -37.51
N PRO A 71 18.01 5.04 -37.71
CA PRO A 71 17.99 5.98 -36.61
C PRO A 71 16.69 5.79 -35.86
N ILE A 72 16.78 5.13 -34.70
CA ILE A 72 15.66 4.87 -33.81
C ILE A 72 15.30 6.23 -33.19
N ARG A 73 14.56 7.05 -33.94
CA ARG A 73 13.90 8.22 -33.41
C ARG A 73 12.65 7.75 -32.67
N ARG A 74 12.85 7.03 -31.56
CA ARG A 74 11.79 6.75 -30.59
C ARG A 74 11.55 8.06 -29.85
N TYR A 75 10.49 8.78 -30.23
CA TYR A 75 9.80 9.58 -29.23
C TYR A 75 9.50 8.62 -28.07
N PRO A 76 9.94 8.89 -26.84
CA PRO A 76 9.60 8.03 -25.72
C PRO A 76 8.06 7.93 -25.72
N PRO A 77 7.51 6.70 -25.65
CA PRO A 77 6.07 6.53 -25.61
C PRO A 77 5.51 7.42 -24.48
N PRO A 78 4.30 7.99 -24.65
CA PRO A 78 3.71 8.84 -23.62
C PRO A 78 3.71 8.09 -22.29
N ASP A 79 4.46 8.62 -21.31
CA ASP A 79 4.71 7.98 -20.01
C ASP A 79 3.38 7.50 -19.42
N PRO A 80 3.14 6.17 -19.28
CA PRO A 80 1.90 5.66 -18.71
C PRO A 80 1.66 6.21 -17.29
N GLY A 81 2.71 6.65 -16.59
CA GLY A 81 2.65 7.37 -15.33
C GLY A 81 1.83 8.67 -15.40
N LEU A 82 1.77 9.38 -16.53
CA LEU A 82 0.98 10.62 -16.67
C LEU A 82 -0.51 10.38 -16.46
N ARG A 83 -1.05 9.25 -16.95
CA ARG A 83 -2.48 8.93 -16.76
C ARG A 83 -2.79 8.64 -15.30
N ILE A 84 -1.94 7.86 -14.63
CA ILE A 84 -2.08 7.56 -13.20
C ILE A 84 -2.01 8.86 -12.40
N ARG A 85 -1.05 9.73 -12.71
CA ARG A 85 -0.94 11.06 -12.11
C ARG A 85 -2.22 11.88 -12.27
N HIS A 86 -2.82 11.92 -13.46
CA HIS A 86 -4.08 12.62 -13.68
C HIS A 86 -5.24 12.03 -12.87
N ILE A 87 -5.36 10.70 -12.80
CA ILE A 87 -6.37 10.02 -11.96
C ILE A 87 -6.17 10.38 -10.48
N CYS A 88 -4.93 10.41 -10.00
CA CYS A 88 -4.61 10.79 -8.64
C CYS A 88 -4.91 12.27 -8.35
N ILE A 89 -4.61 13.18 -9.28
CA ILE A 89 -4.96 14.60 -9.16
C ILE A 89 -6.49 14.77 -9.14
N PHE A 90 -7.21 14.04 -9.98
CA PHE A 90 -8.67 14.03 -9.97
C PHE A 90 -9.23 13.50 -8.64
N GLY A 91 -8.71 12.37 -8.14
CA GLY A 91 -9.08 11.81 -6.84
C GLY A 91 -8.79 12.77 -5.68
N LEU A 92 -7.67 13.49 -5.74
CA LEU A 92 -7.31 14.54 -4.79
C LEU A 92 -8.29 15.71 -4.83
N ALA A 93 -8.65 16.19 -6.02
CA ALA A 93 -9.64 17.26 -6.19
C ALA A 93 -11.04 16.84 -5.70
N ALA A 94 -11.44 15.61 -6.00
CA ALA A 94 -12.68 15.02 -5.49
C ALA A 94 -12.66 14.91 -3.96
N GLY A 95 -11.53 14.53 -3.36
CA GLY A 95 -11.35 14.51 -1.91
C GLY A 95 -11.47 15.89 -1.26
N TRP A 96 -10.91 16.94 -1.87
CA TRP A 96 -11.10 18.33 -1.43
C TRP A 96 -12.56 18.74 -1.47
N ALA A 97 -13.25 18.50 -2.60
CA ALA A 97 -14.66 18.83 -2.74
C ALA A 97 -15.53 18.06 -1.74
N PHE A 98 -15.29 16.77 -1.56
CA PHE A 98 -16.03 15.92 -0.63
C PHE A 98 -15.81 16.32 0.82
N SER A 99 -14.56 16.56 1.25
CA SER A 99 -14.27 17.01 2.62
C SER A 99 -14.90 18.35 2.94
N ILE A 100 -14.83 19.34 2.04
CA ILE A 100 -15.49 20.64 2.20
C ILE A 100 -17.00 20.47 2.28
N ALA A 101 -17.59 19.64 1.42
CA ALA A 101 -19.03 19.36 1.44
C ALA A 101 -19.47 18.73 2.77
N CYS A 102 -18.72 17.76 3.30
CA CYS A 102 -18.96 17.16 4.61
C CYS A 102 -18.85 18.19 5.75
N LEU A 103 -17.83 19.04 5.74
CA LEU A 103 -17.65 20.09 6.75
C LEU A 103 -18.79 21.11 6.73
N VAL A 104 -19.15 21.63 5.55
CA VAL A 104 -20.22 22.63 5.39
C VAL A 104 -21.56 22.01 5.74
N LEU A 105 -21.89 20.84 5.20
CA LEU A 105 -23.17 20.17 5.50
C LEU A 105 -23.26 19.79 6.98
N GLY A 106 -22.20 19.23 7.56
CA GLY A 106 -22.15 18.90 8.99
C GLY A 106 -22.33 20.13 9.87
N LEU A 107 -21.65 21.24 9.55
CA LEU A 107 -21.80 22.50 10.26
C LEU A 107 -23.21 23.07 10.14
N LEU A 108 -23.82 23.03 8.94
CA LEU A 108 -25.21 23.44 8.74
C LEU A 108 -26.18 22.59 9.55
N LEU A 109 -25.97 21.26 9.61
CA LEU A 109 -26.79 20.36 10.40
C LEU A 109 -26.71 20.70 11.89
N VAL A 110 -25.50 20.97 12.41
CA VAL A 110 -25.25 21.36 13.81
C VAL A 110 -25.81 22.74 14.13
N ILE A 111 -25.60 23.75 13.28
CA ILE A 111 -26.05 25.13 13.53
C ILE A 111 -27.56 25.25 13.47
N SER A 112 -28.22 24.58 12.52
CA SER A 112 -29.58 24.98 12.18
C SER A 112 -30.64 24.70 13.26
N ASN A 113 -30.29 24.11 14.43
CA ASN A 113 -30.98 24.02 15.74
C ASN A 113 -32.51 23.80 15.78
N HIS A 114 -33.15 23.68 14.63
CA HIS A 114 -34.54 23.37 14.41
C HIS A 114 -34.57 21.85 14.23
N ASN A 115 -34.48 21.15 15.35
CA ASN A 115 -34.69 19.72 15.43
C ASN A 115 -36.19 19.45 15.32
N MET A 116 -36.77 19.80 14.18
CA MET A 116 -38.13 19.42 13.87
C MET A 116 -38.09 17.97 13.43
N VAL A 117 -38.28 17.09 14.42
CA VAL A 117 -38.74 15.73 14.16
C VAL A 117 -39.94 15.84 13.21
N PRO A 118 -39.91 15.15 12.04
CA PRO A 118 -41.03 15.18 11.10
C PRO A 118 -42.36 14.97 11.83
N GLU A 119 -43.40 15.74 11.51
CA GLU A 119 -44.70 15.66 12.20
C GLU A 119 -45.25 14.23 12.27
N LYS A 120 -44.96 13.42 11.24
CA LYS A 120 -45.33 11.99 11.15
C LYS A 120 -44.70 11.09 12.23
N LEU A 121 -43.63 11.56 12.88
CA LEU A 121 -42.93 10.85 13.95
C LEU A 121 -43.36 11.34 15.34
N GLN A 122 -44.17 12.40 15.45
CA GLN A 122 -44.70 12.84 16.73
C GLN A 122 -45.66 11.79 17.29
N GLY A 123 -45.48 11.41 18.56
CA GLY A 123 -46.24 10.32 19.16
C GLY A 123 -45.81 8.92 18.68
N MET A 124 -44.67 8.78 18.01
CA MET A 124 -44.10 7.47 17.67
C MET A 124 -43.03 7.06 18.67
N ILE A 125 -42.88 5.76 18.88
CA ILE A 125 -41.68 5.18 19.49
C ILE A 125 -40.73 4.85 18.36
N ILE A 126 -39.57 5.50 18.36
CA ILE A 126 -38.51 5.21 17.39
C ILE A 126 -37.35 4.53 18.08
N LEU A 127 -36.69 3.66 17.33
CA LEU A 127 -35.44 3.04 17.70
C LEU A 127 -34.34 3.67 16.83
N VAL A 128 -33.47 4.47 17.46
CA VAL A 128 -32.31 5.11 16.81
C VAL A 128 -31.06 4.41 17.30
N ASN A 129 -30.37 3.68 16.42
CA ASN A 129 -29.18 2.89 16.79
C ASN A 129 -29.34 2.13 18.13
N PHE A 130 -30.42 1.35 18.30
CA PHE A 130 -30.73 0.59 19.52
C PHE A 130 -31.22 1.41 20.72
N LEU A 131 -31.20 2.74 20.68
CA LEU A 131 -31.84 3.57 21.69
C LEU A 131 -33.33 3.71 21.37
N GLN A 132 -34.18 3.24 22.27
CA GLN A 132 -35.60 3.52 22.20
C GLN A 132 -35.85 4.95 22.67
N ILE A 133 -36.35 5.78 21.77
CA ILE A 133 -36.71 7.17 22.04
C ILE A 133 -38.22 7.29 21.89
N ASN A 134 -38.86 7.69 22.99
CA ASN A 134 -40.29 7.94 23.05
C ASN A 134 -40.54 9.39 22.65
N ILE A 135 -40.93 9.66 21.40
CA ILE A 135 -41.20 11.03 20.96
C ILE A 135 -42.56 11.46 21.50
N ALA A 136 -42.55 12.03 22.71
CA ALA A 136 -43.70 12.74 23.23
C ALA A 136 -44.05 13.92 22.30
N PRO A 137 -45.31 14.40 22.29
CA PRO A 137 -45.70 15.58 21.51
C PRO A 137 -44.95 16.87 21.92
N ALA A 138 -44.23 16.87 23.05
CA ALA A 138 -43.26 17.89 23.40
C ALA A 138 -41.87 17.53 22.84
N SER A 139 -41.27 18.45 22.09
CA SER A 139 -40.02 18.28 21.33
C SER A 139 -38.90 17.62 22.15
N ILE A 140 -38.38 16.49 21.66
CA ILE A 140 -37.11 15.94 22.09
C ILE A 140 -36.01 16.54 21.23
N ASP A 141 -35.00 17.10 21.88
CA ASP A 141 -33.83 17.64 21.23
C ASP A 141 -32.79 16.52 21.03
N LEU A 142 -32.71 15.94 19.83
CA LEU A 142 -31.55 15.13 19.45
C LEU A 142 -30.50 16.07 18.86
N ALA A 143 -29.62 16.59 19.71
CA ALA A 143 -28.56 17.49 19.27
C ALA A 143 -27.77 16.87 18.11
N SER A 144 -27.59 17.64 17.02
CA SER A 144 -26.86 17.27 15.79
C SER A 144 -27.45 16.17 14.89
N HIS A 145 -28.56 15.52 15.25
CA HIS A 145 -29.19 14.51 14.38
C HIS A 145 -30.32 15.09 13.53
N ARG A 146 -30.36 14.72 12.25
CA ARG A 146 -31.52 14.99 11.39
C ARG A 146 -32.12 13.73 10.82
N ILE A 147 -33.43 13.60 11.02
CA ILE A 147 -34.19 12.45 10.59
C ILE A 147 -34.89 12.77 9.26
N PHE A 148 -34.59 11.96 8.25
CA PHE A 148 -35.17 12.06 6.91
C PHE A 148 -35.98 10.80 6.59
N PRO A 149 -37.18 10.91 6.01
CA PRO A 149 -37.95 9.76 5.56
C PRO A 149 -37.35 9.19 4.27
N PHE A 150 -37.07 7.88 4.22
CA PHE A 150 -36.60 7.20 3.02
C PHE A 150 -37.30 5.86 2.78
N PRO A 151 -37.24 5.31 1.56
CA PRO A 151 -37.67 3.94 1.31
C PRO A 151 -36.81 2.93 2.07
N ALA A 152 -37.39 1.76 2.37
CA ALA A 152 -36.68 0.68 3.05
C ALA A 152 -35.41 0.26 2.31
N GLY A 153 -34.34 -0.04 3.06
CA GLY A 153 -33.04 -0.43 2.51
C GLY A 153 -32.18 0.72 1.95
N THR A 154 -32.73 1.94 1.80
CA THR A 154 -31.97 3.10 1.31
C THR A 154 -30.79 3.43 2.23
N SER A 155 -30.95 3.26 3.53
CA SER A 155 -29.89 3.55 4.50
C SER A 155 -28.70 2.61 4.37
N MET A 156 -28.96 1.33 4.12
CA MET A 156 -27.96 0.31 3.85
C MET A 156 -27.18 0.62 2.57
N ALA A 157 -27.89 0.97 1.49
CA ALA A 157 -27.28 1.38 0.23
C ALA A 157 -26.47 2.67 0.40
N LEU A 158 -27.00 3.66 1.11
CA LEU A 158 -26.33 4.94 1.37
C LEU A 158 -25.04 4.74 2.17
N LYS A 159 -25.06 3.94 3.25
CA LYS A 159 -23.86 3.57 4.01
C LYS A 159 -22.81 2.88 3.13
N LEU A 160 -23.23 1.96 2.26
CA LEU A 160 -22.32 1.28 1.35
C LEU A 160 -21.71 2.25 0.33
N VAL A 161 -22.51 3.15 -0.26
CA VAL A 161 -22.04 4.15 -1.23
C VAL A 161 -21.07 5.13 -0.57
N ILE A 162 -21.36 5.63 0.64
CA ILE A 162 -20.45 6.51 1.37
C ILE A 162 -19.14 5.78 1.71
N ASN A 163 -19.20 4.52 2.15
CA ASN A 163 -18.01 3.70 2.38
C ASN A 163 -17.18 3.52 1.11
N LEU A 164 -17.82 3.20 -0.02
CA LEU A 164 -17.14 3.02 -1.29
C LEU A 164 -16.47 4.33 -1.76
N LEU A 165 -17.18 5.45 -1.68
CA LEU A 165 -16.66 6.77 -2.04
C LEU A 165 -15.48 7.17 -1.16
N ALA A 166 -15.62 7.02 0.16
CA ALA A 166 -14.53 7.28 1.11
C ALA A 166 -13.32 6.39 0.82
N THR A 167 -13.53 5.11 0.55
CA THR A 167 -12.46 4.15 0.22
C THR A 167 -11.72 4.58 -1.06
N ILE A 168 -12.44 4.95 -2.13
CA ILE A 168 -11.83 5.39 -3.38
C ILE A 168 -11.00 6.67 -3.16
N ILE A 169 -11.56 7.67 -2.49
CA ILE A 169 -10.85 8.94 -2.20
C ILE A 169 -9.59 8.64 -1.39
N VAL A 170 -9.72 7.91 -0.29
CA VAL A 170 -8.63 7.57 0.61
C VAL A 170 -7.55 6.75 -0.07
N ASP A 171 -7.89 5.76 -0.90
CA ASP A 171 -6.90 4.96 -1.63
C ASP A 171 -6.16 5.81 -2.67
N THR A 172 -6.82 6.78 -3.34
CA THR A 172 -6.13 7.69 -4.27
C THR A 172 -5.17 8.64 -3.55
N THR A 173 -5.56 9.21 -2.40
CA THR A 173 -4.70 10.09 -1.59
C THR A 173 -3.53 9.31 -0.98
N ASN A 174 -3.80 8.11 -0.49
CA ASN A 174 -2.78 7.20 0.05
C ASN A 174 -1.78 6.80 -1.01
N TYR A 175 -2.21 6.60 -2.25
CA TYR A 175 -1.32 6.28 -3.35
C TYR A 175 -0.36 7.43 -3.70
N ILE A 176 -0.83 8.68 -3.72
CA ILE A 176 0.05 9.86 -3.88
C ILE A 176 1.14 9.86 -2.82
N HIS A 177 0.75 9.69 -1.56
CA HIS A 177 1.67 9.66 -0.43
C HIS A 177 2.67 8.48 -0.57
N ALA A 178 2.19 7.28 -0.91
CA ALA A 178 3.06 6.10 -1.09
C ALA A 178 4.08 6.27 -2.24
N VAL A 179 3.68 6.87 -3.36
CA VAL A 179 4.58 7.17 -4.48
C VAL A 179 5.62 8.20 -4.06
N SER A 180 5.21 9.28 -3.40
CA SER A 180 6.14 10.29 -2.87
C SER A 180 7.15 9.66 -1.89
N LEU A 181 6.68 8.84 -0.95
CA LEU A 181 7.54 8.13 0.02
C LEU A 181 8.53 7.20 -0.68
N LYS A 182 8.09 6.46 -1.69
CA LYS A 182 8.96 5.57 -2.49
C LYS A 182 10.16 6.34 -3.04
N TRP A 183 9.92 7.45 -3.74
CA TRP A 183 11.00 8.21 -4.37
C TRP A 183 11.86 8.97 -3.38
N ALA A 184 11.28 9.44 -2.28
CA ALA A 184 12.04 10.03 -1.20
C ALA A 184 12.97 9.00 -0.52
N LEU A 185 12.53 7.75 -0.35
CA LEU A 185 13.39 6.66 0.14
C LEU A 185 14.49 6.28 -0.86
N LEU A 186 14.24 6.39 -2.18
CA LEU A 186 15.29 6.21 -3.18
C LEU A 186 16.37 7.29 -3.02
N GLY A 187 15.96 8.54 -2.83
CA GLY A 187 16.89 9.64 -2.55
C GLY A 187 17.72 9.43 -1.27
N GLU A 188 17.21 8.67 -0.31
CA GLU A 188 17.93 8.26 0.91
C GLU A 188 18.66 6.92 0.78
N ARG A 189 18.61 6.25 -0.38
CA ARG A 189 19.17 4.90 -0.62
C ARG A 189 18.66 3.83 0.34
N ARG A 190 17.42 3.99 0.82
CA ARG A 190 16.75 3.05 1.74
C ARG A 190 15.57 2.33 1.08
N LEU A 191 15.43 2.48 -0.24
CA LEU A 191 14.37 1.84 -1.00
C LEU A 191 14.81 0.43 -1.41
N GLU A 192 14.30 -0.59 -0.72
CA GLU A 192 14.61 -2.01 -0.99
C GLU A 192 13.53 -2.70 -1.83
N PHE A 193 12.27 -2.30 -1.68
CA PHE A 193 11.11 -2.96 -2.31
C PHE A 193 10.25 -1.97 -3.08
N ASN A 194 9.61 -2.44 -4.15
CA ASN A 194 8.64 -1.65 -4.91
C ASN A 194 7.41 -1.25 -4.09
N SER A 195 7.00 -2.12 -3.15
CA SER A 195 5.86 -1.91 -2.28
C SER A 195 6.33 -1.77 -0.84
N THR A 196 6.54 -0.53 -0.38
CA THR A 196 7.02 -0.22 0.98
C THR A 196 5.88 -0.18 2.00
N ILE A 197 6.16 -0.66 3.22
CA ILE A 197 5.23 -0.58 4.34
C ILE A 197 5.21 0.87 4.85
N ARG A 198 4.26 1.68 4.38
CA ARG A 198 4.16 3.11 4.72
C ARG A 198 4.14 3.39 6.23
N LEU A 199 3.53 2.52 7.03
CA LEU A 199 3.40 2.75 8.47
C LEU A 199 4.70 2.52 9.25
N ILE A 200 5.64 1.76 8.68
CA ILE A 200 6.90 1.40 9.34
C ILE A 200 8.07 2.17 8.70
N THR A 201 7.96 2.48 7.40
CA THR A 201 9.00 3.18 6.66
C THR A 201 8.74 4.68 6.64
N CYS A 202 9.78 5.45 6.91
CA CYS A 202 9.75 6.92 6.85
C CYS A 202 11.10 7.45 6.38
N THR A 203 11.05 8.64 5.82
CA THR A 203 12.23 9.40 5.42
C THR A 203 12.70 10.28 6.57
N ARG A 204 14.01 10.45 6.72
CA ARG A 204 14.61 11.34 7.72
C ARG A 204 14.64 12.79 7.24
N SER A 205 14.75 12.99 5.93
CA SER A 205 15.03 14.30 5.30
C SER A 205 13.80 14.98 4.71
N HIS A 206 12.71 14.25 4.51
CA HIS A 206 11.55 14.74 3.77
C HIS A 206 10.31 14.83 4.67
N GLY A 207 9.96 16.07 5.02
CA GLY A 207 8.92 16.40 6.01
C GLY A 207 7.55 15.74 5.78
N PRO A 208 6.98 15.77 4.56
CA PRO A 208 5.69 15.12 4.27
C PRO A 208 5.67 13.61 4.54
N ASN A 209 6.81 12.93 4.38
CA ASN A 209 6.94 11.47 4.47
C ASN A 209 7.69 11.03 5.75
N SER A 210 7.72 11.92 6.74
CA SER A 210 8.26 11.65 8.07
C SER A 210 7.33 10.75 8.89
N TRP A 211 7.88 10.14 9.95
CA TRP A 211 7.12 9.22 10.81
C TRP A 211 5.89 9.86 11.45
N TYR A 212 5.96 11.16 11.82
CA TYR A 212 4.84 11.86 12.45
C TYR A 212 3.72 12.15 11.45
N MET A 213 4.04 12.46 10.18
CA MET A 213 3.02 12.59 9.13
C MET A 213 2.35 11.25 8.82
N ASN A 214 3.10 10.14 8.85
CA ASN A 214 2.53 8.80 8.75
C ASN A 214 1.58 8.50 9.90
N ALA A 215 1.92 8.88 11.13
CA ALA A 215 1.05 8.72 12.29
C ALA A 215 -0.22 9.57 12.18
N ILE A 216 -0.10 10.84 11.77
CA ILE A 216 -1.26 11.72 11.53
C ILE A 216 -2.14 11.14 10.43
N SER A 217 -1.56 10.67 9.32
CA SER A 217 -2.30 10.00 8.25
C SER A 217 -3.00 8.74 8.77
N LEU A 218 -2.38 7.94 9.64
CA LEU A 218 -3.06 6.77 10.22
C LEU A 218 -4.25 7.17 11.09
N VAL A 219 -4.12 8.20 11.93
CA VAL A 219 -5.21 8.71 12.77
C VAL A 219 -6.34 9.28 11.92
N ALA A 220 -6.02 10.09 10.90
CA ALA A 220 -6.99 10.65 9.98
C ALA A 220 -7.74 9.56 9.19
N LEU A 221 -7.05 8.48 8.85
CA LEU A 221 -7.64 7.31 8.21
C LEU A 221 -8.63 6.59 9.13
N ALA A 222 -8.22 6.32 10.38
CA ALA A 222 -9.07 5.70 11.37
C ALA A 222 -10.31 6.57 11.66
N LEU A 223 -10.12 7.89 11.78
CA LEU A 223 -11.21 8.85 11.97
C LEU A 223 -12.18 8.85 10.78
N THR A 224 -11.65 8.83 9.55
CA THR A 224 -12.48 8.78 8.33
C THR A 224 -13.39 7.56 8.36
N TYR A 225 -12.84 6.36 8.52
CA TYR A 225 -13.65 5.15 8.51
C TYR A 225 -14.54 5.01 9.75
N GLY A 226 -14.08 5.46 10.92
CA GLY A 226 -14.90 5.49 12.14
C GLY A 226 -16.10 6.40 11.96
N ALA A 227 -15.90 7.59 11.37
CA ALA A 227 -16.97 8.52 11.06
C ALA A 227 -17.93 7.98 10.00
N VAL A 228 -17.43 7.32 8.93
CA VAL A 228 -18.30 6.69 7.93
C VAL A 228 -19.24 5.64 8.56
N SER A 229 -18.78 4.88 9.56
CA SER A 229 -19.65 3.90 10.24
C SER A 229 -20.81 4.54 11.03
N CYS A 230 -20.61 5.76 11.55
CA CYS A 230 -21.60 6.44 12.42
C CYS A 230 -22.35 7.60 11.74
N VAL A 231 -21.96 8.04 10.54
CA VAL A 231 -22.55 9.23 9.89
C VAL A 231 -24.03 9.06 9.54
N VAL A 232 -24.40 7.84 9.17
CA VAL A 232 -25.77 7.44 8.87
C VAL A 232 -26.20 6.42 9.92
N THR A 233 -27.32 6.69 10.57
CA THR A 233 -27.93 5.81 11.56
C THR A 233 -29.35 5.51 11.12
N ASP A 234 -29.73 4.24 11.14
CA ASP A 234 -31.09 3.84 10.78
C ASP A 234 -32.04 4.13 11.95
N VAL A 235 -33.22 4.61 11.61
CA VAL A 235 -34.30 4.91 12.55
C VAL A 235 -35.51 4.06 12.18
N THR A 236 -35.92 3.17 13.07
CA THR A 236 -37.07 2.28 12.85
C THR A 236 -38.17 2.59 13.84
N THR A 237 -39.41 2.73 13.37
CA THR A 237 -40.59 2.90 14.23
C THR A 237 -40.99 1.56 14.83
N ILE A 238 -41.05 1.47 16.15
CA ILE A 238 -41.39 0.23 16.88
C ILE A 238 -42.76 0.27 17.57
N GLY A 239 -43.37 1.45 17.67
CA GLY A 239 -44.68 1.61 18.29
C GLY A 239 -45.22 3.03 18.14
N HIS A 240 -46.39 3.26 18.72
CA HIS A 240 -47.07 4.54 18.72
C HIS A 240 -47.66 4.83 20.09
N TRP A 241 -47.88 6.12 20.36
CA TRP A 241 -48.56 6.63 21.55
C TRP A 241 -50.05 6.39 21.40
N ASP A 242 -50.64 5.66 22.35
CA ASP A 242 -52.09 5.58 22.46
C ASP A 242 -52.59 6.68 23.40
N PRO A 243 -53.28 7.71 22.89
CA PRO A 243 -53.80 8.79 23.72
C PRO A 243 -54.88 8.30 24.72
N GLN A 244 -55.55 7.17 24.45
CA GLN A 244 -56.59 6.63 25.33
C GLN A 244 -55.97 5.91 26.53
N ALA A 245 -55.01 5.01 26.28
CA ALA A 245 -54.29 4.32 27.34
C ALA A 245 -53.29 5.22 28.08
N LYS A 246 -52.88 6.34 27.47
CA LYS A 246 -51.74 7.16 27.91
C LYS A 246 -50.46 6.33 28.05
N GLU A 247 -50.34 5.31 27.22
CA GLU A 247 -49.24 4.38 27.20
C GLU A 247 -48.75 4.18 25.77
N PHE A 248 -47.50 3.77 25.67
CA PHE A 248 -46.84 3.48 24.42
C PHE A 248 -47.10 2.03 24.03
N ILE A 249 -47.80 1.80 22.92
CA ILE A 249 -48.14 0.46 22.46
C ILE A 249 -47.18 0.02 21.36
N THR A 250 -46.44 -1.06 21.64
CA THR A 250 -45.60 -1.76 20.66
C THR A 250 -46.48 -2.71 19.85
N HIS A 251 -46.72 -2.37 18.59
CA HIS A 251 -47.40 -3.24 17.65
C HIS A 251 -46.49 -3.54 16.47
N PRO A 252 -46.49 -4.80 15.97
CA PRO A 252 -45.77 -5.13 14.75
C PRO A 252 -46.37 -4.35 13.58
N MET A 253 -45.77 -3.20 13.25
CA MET A 253 -46.28 -2.36 12.17
C MET A 253 -46.09 -3.08 10.83
N ARG A 254 -47.19 -3.24 10.08
CA ARG A 254 -47.20 -3.83 8.73
C ARG A 254 -46.44 -3.00 7.69
N GLN A 255 -46.19 -1.71 7.95
CA GLN A 255 -45.47 -0.81 7.05
C GLN A 255 -44.47 0.03 7.87
N THR A 256 -43.21 -0.40 7.91
CA THR A 256 -42.14 0.45 8.42
C THR A 256 -41.67 1.35 7.28
N LEU A 257 -42.00 2.64 7.38
CA LEU A 257 -41.20 3.66 6.72
C LEU A 257 -39.86 3.68 7.48
N ASP A 258 -38.78 3.40 6.77
CA ASP A 258 -37.46 3.45 7.36
C ASP A 258 -37.00 4.91 7.33
N TYR A 259 -36.66 5.44 8.49
CA TYR A 259 -36.11 6.78 8.60
C TYR A 259 -34.59 6.69 8.69
N ILE A 260 -33.92 7.74 8.24
CA ILE A 260 -32.47 7.86 8.31
C ILE A 260 -32.13 9.05 9.17
N SER A 261 -31.36 8.81 10.23
CA SER A 261 -30.72 9.85 11.02
C SER A 261 -29.33 10.13 10.47
N VAL A 262 -29.04 11.38 10.16
CA VAL A 262 -27.69 11.84 9.79
C VAL A 262 -27.12 12.62 10.96
N ASN A 263 -25.96 12.19 11.47
CA ASN A 263 -25.25 12.85 12.56
C ASN A 263 -24.32 13.94 11.99
N GLY A 264 -24.64 15.21 12.27
CA GLY A 264 -23.88 16.37 11.78
C GLY A 264 -22.46 16.45 12.36
N ALA A 265 -22.26 16.13 13.63
CA ALA A 265 -20.93 16.16 14.27
C ALA A 265 -20.01 15.08 13.69
N VAL A 266 -20.55 13.88 13.46
CA VAL A 266 -19.82 12.79 12.80
C VAL A 266 -19.51 13.15 11.34
N LEU A 267 -20.41 13.83 10.64
CA LEU A 267 -20.16 14.31 9.28
C LEU A 267 -19.03 15.36 9.22
N ILE A 268 -18.92 16.24 10.23
CA ILE A 268 -17.75 17.13 10.38
C ILE A 268 -16.47 16.30 10.59
N ALA A 269 -16.50 15.30 11.46
CA ALA A 269 -15.34 14.43 11.70
C ALA A 269 -14.89 13.66 10.44
N LEU A 270 -15.86 13.17 9.64
CA LEU A 270 -15.59 12.60 8.32
C LEU A 270 -14.88 13.59 7.41
N GLY A 271 -15.39 14.83 7.37
CA GLY A 271 -14.78 15.94 6.65
C GLY A 271 -13.34 16.20 7.10
N ILE A 272 -13.08 16.28 8.40
CA ILE A 272 -11.74 16.49 8.98
C ILE A 272 -10.78 15.35 8.59
N GLY A 273 -11.20 14.09 8.75
CA GLY A 273 -10.38 12.93 8.42
C GLY A 273 -9.90 12.96 6.97
N ILE A 274 -10.83 13.19 6.03
CA ILE A 274 -10.50 13.28 4.60
C ILE A 274 -9.70 14.54 4.29
N PHE A 275 -10.05 15.68 4.91
CA PHE A 275 -9.33 16.94 4.76
C PHE A 275 -7.83 16.80 5.11
N VAL A 276 -7.52 16.14 6.23
CA VAL A 276 -6.13 15.88 6.63
C VAL A 276 -5.42 15.00 5.62
N GLN A 277 -6.07 13.95 5.09
CA GLN A 277 -5.46 13.10 4.04
C GLN A 277 -5.16 13.89 2.77
N VAL A 278 -6.11 14.68 2.28
CA VAL A 278 -5.89 15.49 1.07
C VAL A 278 -4.84 16.58 1.29
N CYS A 279 -4.76 17.16 2.50
CA CYS A 279 -3.69 18.10 2.84
C CYS A 279 -2.32 17.45 2.79
N ILE A 280 -2.15 16.25 3.38
CA ILE A 280 -0.88 15.52 3.34
C ILE A 280 -0.51 15.17 1.89
N SER A 281 -1.44 14.61 1.10
CA SER A 281 -1.18 14.30 -0.30
C SER A 281 -0.86 15.54 -1.15
N THR A 282 -1.54 16.66 -0.89
CA THR A 282 -1.24 17.94 -1.53
C THR A 282 0.15 18.43 -1.13
N TYR A 283 0.53 18.28 0.14
CA TYR A 283 1.85 18.65 0.63
C TYR A 283 2.95 17.82 -0.03
N CYS A 284 2.77 16.50 -0.18
CA CYS A 284 3.67 15.64 -0.96
C CYS A 284 3.84 16.17 -2.40
N LEU A 285 2.74 16.45 -3.11
CA LEU A 285 2.79 16.95 -4.49
C LEU A 285 3.48 18.31 -4.63
N LEU A 286 3.20 19.24 -3.72
CA LEU A 286 3.78 20.59 -3.75
C LEU A 286 5.28 20.57 -3.41
N TYR A 287 5.67 19.73 -2.46
CA TYR A 287 7.09 19.57 -2.11
C TYR A 287 7.85 18.93 -3.27
N ASP A 288 7.33 17.84 -3.82
CA ASP A 288 7.98 17.10 -4.91
C ASP A 288 8.03 17.91 -6.20
N GLY A 289 7.00 18.71 -6.50
CA GLY A 289 6.98 19.60 -7.66
C GLY A 289 8.08 20.66 -7.66
N ARG A 290 8.62 21.03 -6.49
CA ARG A 290 9.76 21.96 -6.39
C ARG A 290 11.12 21.30 -6.58
N ARG A 291 11.23 19.99 -6.37
CA ARG A 291 12.50 19.23 -6.44
C ARG A 291 12.55 18.19 -7.55
N SER A 292 11.49 18.05 -8.36
CA SER A 292 11.34 16.96 -9.34
C SER A 292 11.59 15.57 -8.74
N ALA A 293 11.18 15.35 -7.49
CA ALA A 293 11.57 14.16 -6.73
C ALA A 293 10.88 12.87 -7.23
N VAL A 294 9.64 12.97 -7.73
CA VAL A 294 8.89 11.81 -8.25
C VAL A 294 9.30 11.53 -9.69
N ARG A 295 10.09 10.48 -9.89
CA ARG A 295 10.59 10.09 -11.23
C ARG A 295 9.51 9.45 -12.10
N THR A 296 8.66 8.60 -11.54
CA THR A 296 7.50 8.04 -12.26
C THR A 296 6.33 7.75 -11.32
N TRP A 297 5.14 7.71 -11.90
CA TRP A 297 3.89 7.31 -11.26
C TRP A 297 3.49 5.88 -11.65
N SER A 298 4.37 5.13 -12.31
CA SER A 298 4.11 3.75 -12.70
C SER A 298 3.99 2.83 -11.48
N ARG A 299 2.99 1.94 -11.50
CA ARG A 299 2.87 0.82 -10.55
C ARG A 299 3.73 -0.37 -10.95
N ASN A 300 4.31 -0.38 -12.15
CA ASN A 300 5.07 -1.50 -12.66
C ASN A 300 6.40 -1.64 -11.90
N THR A 301 6.63 -2.84 -11.38
CA THR A 301 7.85 -3.21 -10.68
C THR A 301 9.08 -3.03 -11.56
N LEU A 302 9.00 -3.39 -12.84
CA LEU A 302 10.15 -3.35 -13.75
C LEU A 302 10.57 -1.91 -14.10
N THR A 303 9.63 -1.01 -14.38
CA THR A 303 9.94 0.41 -14.60
C THR A 303 10.62 1.02 -13.37
N ASN A 304 10.08 0.72 -12.18
CA ASN A 304 10.62 1.26 -10.94
C ASN A 304 11.99 0.65 -10.62
N ALA A 305 12.21 -0.63 -10.94
CA ALA A 305 13.50 -1.30 -10.78
C ALA A 305 14.56 -0.74 -11.73
N GLN A 306 14.20 -0.46 -12.99
CA GLN A 306 15.11 0.18 -13.95
C GLN A 306 15.57 1.55 -13.45
N LEU A 307 14.63 2.37 -12.96
CA LEU A 307 14.95 3.70 -12.44
C LEU A 307 15.75 3.64 -11.13
N TRP A 308 15.54 2.60 -10.33
CA TRP A 308 16.34 2.31 -9.15
C TRP A 308 17.77 1.91 -9.54
N ALA A 309 17.93 0.99 -10.50
CA ALA A 309 19.24 0.51 -10.97
C ALA A 309 20.09 1.66 -11.51
N LYS A 310 19.52 2.48 -12.40
CA LYS A 310 20.18 3.69 -12.92
C LYS A 310 20.60 4.67 -11.81
N ALA A 311 19.79 4.82 -10.77
CA ALA A 311 20.12 5.69 -9.65
C ALA A 311 21.27 5.17 -8.78
N MET A 312 21.52 3.86 -8.79
CA MET A 312 22.63 3.24 -8.07
C MET A 312 23.90 3.22 -8.94
N GLU A 313 23.78 3.03 -10.26
CA GLU A 313 24.90 3.09 -11.22
C GLU A 313 25.55 4.47 -11.29
N ASP A 314 24.76 5.55 -11.26
CA ASP A 314 25.28 6.94 -11.30
C ASP A 314 26.23 7.29 -10.14
N ASP A 315 26.32 6.46 -9.10
CA ASP A 315 27.13 6.72 -7.91
C ASP A 315 28.29 5.73 -7.72
N ASP A 316 28.26 4.59 -8.40
CA ASP A 316 29.24 3.52 -8.25
C ASP A 316 30.21 3.56 -9.45
N ASP A 317 31.19 4.46 -9.38
CA ASP A 317 32.25 4.64 -10.40
C ASP A 317 33.13 3.37 -10.58
N ASP A 318 33.00 2.38 -9.70
CA ASP A 318 33.87 1.20 -9.62
C ASP A 318 33.08 -0.12 -9.75
N ALA A 319 32.10 -0.14 -10.66
CA ALA A 319 31.26 -1.31 -10.92
C ALA A 319 32.07 -2.49 -11.50
N SER A 320 32.70 -3.25 -10.62
CA SER A 320 33.32 -4.54 -10.94
C SER A 320 32.29 -5.53 -11.51
N LEU A 321 32.72 -6.38 -12.45
CA LEU A 321 31.91 -7.42 -13.07
C LEU A 321 31.35 -8.39 -12.00
N ALA A 322 30.11 -8.15 -11.58
CA ALA A 322 29.40 -9.05 -10.68
C ALA A 322 28.86 -10.25 -11.47
N VAL A 323 29.43 -11.43 -11.21
CA VAL A 323 28.89 -12.71 -11.69
C VAL A 323 27.92 -13.24 -10.62
N VAL A 324 26.64 -13.36 -10.98
CA VAL A 324 25.61 -13.90 -10.09
C VAL A 324 25.30 -15.33 -10.52
N GLU A 325 25.48 -16.28 -9.60
CA GLU A 325 25.09 -17.68 -9.83
C GLU A 325 23.57 -17.83 -9.67
N VAL A 326 22.93 -18.47 -10.66
CA VAL A 326 21.49 -18.71 -10.68
C VAL A 326 21.23 -20.20 -10.56
N SER A 327 20.63 -20.59 -9.44
CA SER A 327 20.14 -21.95 -9.25
C SER A 327 18.81 -22.15 -9.97
N VAL A 328 18.78 -23.04 -10.97
CA VAL A 328 17.54 -23.43 -11.65
C VAL A 328 16.78 -24.41 -10.77
N GLN A 329 15.72 -23.92 -10.14
CA GLN A 329 14.83 -24.71 -9.30
C GLN A 329 13.43 -24.72 -9.91
N ASN A 330 12.73 -25.86 -9.83
CA ASN A 330 11.35 -25.96 -10.30
C ASN A 330 10.37 -25.23 -9.35
N GLU A 331 10.73 -25.16 -8.07
CA GLU A 331 10.02 -24.43 -7.03
C GLU A 331 10.92 -23.34 -6.47
N GLN A 332 10.39 -22.13 -6.40
CA GLN A 332 11.14 -20.97 -5.95
C GLN A 332 10.80 -20.64 -4.50
N ALA A 333 11.65 -19.82 -3.89
CA ALA A 333 11.45 -19.39 -2.52
C ALA A 333 10.08 -18.69 -2.33
N SER A 334 9.44 -18.99 -1.20
CA SER A 334 8.15 -18.38 -0.85
C SER A 334 8.31 -16.92 -0.42
N MET A 335 7.22 -16.17 -0.40
CA MET A 335 7.23 -14.77 0.04
C MET A 335 7.78 -14.63 1.48
N LEU A 336 7.51 -15.62 2.34
CA LEU A 336 7.98 -15.67 3.74
C LEU A 336 9.51 -15.82 3.88
N GLU A 337 10.14 -16.47 2.91
CA GLU A 337 11.57 -16.71 2.89
C GLU A 337 12.32 -15.46 2.38
N ILE A 338 11.75 -14.76 1.39
CA ILE A 338 12.38 -13.59 0.75
C ILE A 338 12.20 -12.32 1.58
N ALA A 339 11.00 -12.07 2.09
CA ALA A 339 10.67 -10.81 2.78
C ALA A 339 10.38 -11.08 4.26
N PRO A 340 11.33 -10.87 5.20
CA PRO A 340 11.14 -11.19 6.61
C PRO A 340 10.00 -10.37 7.25
N GLN A 341 9.75 -9.16 6.74
CA GLN A 341 8.65 -8.29 7.18
C GLN A 341 7.27 -8.95 6.99
N VAL A 342 7.12 -9.87 6.02
CA VAL A 342 5.88 -10.60 5.75
C VAL A 342 5.50 -11.51 6.92
N ARG A 343 6.46 -12.00 7.72
CA ARG A 343 6.15 -12.79 8.92
C ARG A 343 5.41 -11.95 9.95
N LEU A 344 5.86 -10.72 10.19
CA LEU A 344 5.20 -9.79 11.10
C LEU A 344 3.78 -9.47 10.63
N LEU A 345 3.62 -9.15 9.34
CA LEU A 345 2.30 -8.86 8.74
C LEU A 345 1.36 -10.06 8.85
N ARG A 346 1.84 -11.26 8.57
CA ARG A 346 1.09 -12.52 8.73
C ARG A 346 0.62 -12.72 10.16
N HIS A 347 1.51 -12.56 11.15
CA HIS A 347 1.15 -12.69 12.56
C HIS A 347 0.10 -11.64 12.98
N LEU A 348 0.22 -10.42 12.47
CA LEU A 348 -0.75 -9.37 12.77
C LEU A 348 -2.15 -9.68 12.23
N ILE A 349 -2.24 -10.15 10.98
CA ILE A 349 -3.52 -10.50 10.34
C ILE A 349 -4.19 -11.65 11.11
N TRP A 350 -3.44 -12.70 11.45
CA TRP A 350 -3.95 -13.80 12.26
C TRP A 350 -4.32 -13.37 13.69
N GLY A 351 -3.57 -12.44 14.28
CA GLY A 351 -3.88 -11.86 15.59
C GLY A 351 -5.23 -11.15 15.59
N VAL A 352 -5.50 -10.32 14.58
CA VAL A 352 -6.81 -9.66 14.43
C VAL A 352 -7.93 -10.68 14.16
N CYS A 353 -7.67 -11.69 13.33
CA CYS A 353 -8.64 -12.77 13.08
C CYS A 353 -8.99 -13.54 14.37
N LEU A 354 -7.99 -13.90 15.17
CA LEU A 354 -8.18 -14.58 16.45
C LEU A 354 -8.97 -13.69 17.42
N PHE A 355 -8.60 -12.41 17.51
CA PHE A 355 -9.30 -11.45 18.35
C PHE A 355 -10.79 -11.34 17.99
N LEU A 356 -11.12 -11.16 16.71
CA LEU A 356 -12.52 -11.08 16.24
C LEU A 356 -13.30 -12.37 16.49
N SER A 357 -12.64 -13.53 16.35
CA SER A 357 -13.26 -14.83 16.60
C SER A 357 -13.54 -15.04 18.09
N LEU A 358 -12.58 -14.73 18.96
CA LEU A 358 -12.74 -14.81 20.42
C LEU A 358 -13.80 -13.83 20.92
N TRP A 359 -13.81 -12.61 20.38
CA TRP A 359 -14.86 -11.62 20.66
C TRP A 359 -16.24 -12.16 20.30
N SER A 360 -16.41 -12.66 19.07
CA SER A 360 -17.70 -13.18 18.59
C SER A 360 -18.15 -14.39 19.41
N LEU A 361 -17.22 -15.27 19.80
CA LEU A 361 -17.50 -16.41 20.67
C LEU A 361 -17.92 -15.95 22.07
N ALA A 362 -17.19 -15.01 22.67
CA ALA A 362 -17.51 -14.46 23.99
C ALA A 362 -18.89 -13.81 24.01
N GLN A 363 -19.21 -13.01 22.98
CA GLN A 363 -20.53 -12.42 22.81
C GLN A 363 -21.62 -13.47 22.58
N GLY A 364 -21.34 -14.52 21.80
CA GLY A 364 -22.25 -15.64 21.57
C GLY A 364 -22.57 -16.40 22.86
N MET A 365 -21.55 -16.67 23.68
CA MET A 365 -21.72 -17.27 25.00
C MET A 365 -22.56 -16.38 25.92
N ALA A 366 -22.23 -15.08 25.99
CA ALA A 366 -23.01 -14.12 26.78
C ALA A 366 -24.48 -14.11 26.35
N THR A 367 -24.73 -14.06 25.04
CA THR A 367 -26.08 -14.07 24.44
C THR A 367 -26.84 -15.34 24.80
N ALA A 368 -26.17 -16.50 24.77
CA ALA A 368 -26.77 -17.78 25.12
C ALA A 368 -27.09 -17.88 26.62
N THR A 369 -26.26 -17.31 27.49
CA THR A 369 -26.42 -17.42 28.95
C THR A 369 -27.36 -16.37 29.55
N ALA A 370 -27.28 -15.11 29.08
CA ALA A 370 -27.98 -13.98 29.67
C ALA A 370 -29.19 -13.54 28.83
N GLY A 371 -29.39 -14.11 27.64
CA GLY A 371 -30.25 -13.53 26.63
C GLY A 371 -29.65 -12.26 26.02
N HIS A 372 -30.44 -11.52 25.24
CA HIS A 372 -30.03 -10.25 24.66
C HIS A 372 -31.12 -9.20 24.80
N SER A 373 -30.71 -7.93 24.89
CA SER A 373 -31.60 -6.79 25.19
C SER A 373 -32.68 -6.56 24.14
N MET A 374 -32.48 -7.04 22.92
CA MET A 374 -33.34 -6.76 21.76
C MET A 374 -34.24 -7.94 21.38
N LYS A 375 -34.43 -8.94 22.24
CA LYS A 375 -35.22 -10.15 21.90
C LYS A 375 -36.62 -9.82 21.37
N ASP A 376 -37.36 -9.03 22.13
CA ASP A 376 -38.74 -8.67 21.76
C ASP A 376 -38.81 -7.81 20.50
N THR A 377 -37.78 -6.98 20.26
CA THR A 377 -37.68 -6.16 19.04
C THR A 377 -37.34 -7.01 17.80
N VAL A 378 -36.44 -7.99 17.95
CA VAL A 378 -36.07 -8.89 16.86
C VAL A 378 -37.25 -9.78 16.47
N ASP A 379 -37.98 -10.32 17.45
CA ASP A 379 -39.11 -11.22 17.22
C ASP A 379 -40.31 -10.49 16.60
N SER A 380 -40.45 -9.19 16.83
CA SER A 380 -41.54 -8.37 16.29
C SER A 380 -41.28 -7.80 14.90
N LEU A 381 -40.05 -7.85 14.38
CA LEU A 381 -39.67 -7.30 13.08
C LEU A 381 -39.61 -8.41 12.01
N PRO A 382 -40.56 -8.49 11.06
CA PRO A 382 -40.70 -9.62 10.12
C PRO A 382 -39.63 -9.67 9.00
N ARG A 383 -38.58 -8.83 9.03
CA ARG A 383 -37.59 -8.76 7.93
C ARG A 383 -36.27 -9.46 8.31
N PRO A 384 -35.75 -10.37 7.47
CA PRO A 384 -34.47 -11.05 7.69
C PRO A 384 -33.29 -10.10 7.93
N LEU A 385 -33.31 -8.93 7.29
CA LEU A 385 -32.24 -7.93 7.43
C LEU A 385 -32.19 -7.32 8.84
N HIS A 386 -33.35 -7.05 9.45
CA HIS A 386 -33.38 -6.57 10.85
C HIS A 386 -32.91 -7.67 11.79
N HIS A 387 -33.30 -8.92 11.53
CA HIS A 387 -32.80 -10.05 12.30
C HIS A 387 -31.26 -10.13 12.25
N TRP A 388 -30.67 -10.11 11.05
CA TRP A 388 -29.21 -10.11 10.91
C TRP A 388 -28.54 -8.95 11.66
N ARG A 389 -29.16 -7.77 11.66
CA ARG A 389 -28.58 -6.58 12.30
C ARG A 389 -28.69 -6.58 13.82
N PHE A 390 -29.83 -6.98 14.37
CA PHE A 390 -30.17 -6.76 15.79
C PHE A 390 -30.00 -8.02 16.66
N TYR A 391 -29.78 -9.19 16.07
CA TYR A 391 -29.66 -10.44 16.82
C TYR A 391 -28.44 -10.45 17.74
N GLY A 392 -28.65 -10.87 19.00
CA GLY A 392 -27.60 -10.93 20.01
C GLY A 392 -26.98 -9.57 20.35
N ALA A 393 -27.71 -8.49 20.10
CA ALA A 393 -27.21 -7.15 20.36
C ALA A 393 -27.24 -6.79 21.84
N TYR A 394 -26.12 -6.24 22.32
CA TYR A 394 -26.01 -5.55 23.60
C TYR A 394 -25.86 -4.06 23.36
N SER A 395 -26.60 -3.28 24.14
CA SER A 395 -26.59 -1.82 24.08
C SER A 395 -26.25 -1.27 25.47
N TRP A 396 -25.35 -0.30 25.50
CA TRP A 396 -25.02 0.47 26.69
C TRP A 396 -25.22 1.94 26.39
N ALA A 397 -26.13 2.58 27.13
CA ALA A 397 -26.32 4.02 27.05
C ALA A 397 -25.13 4.75 27.69
N PHE A 398 -24.70 5.84 27.06
CA PHE A 398 -23.80 6.78 27.71
C PHE A 398 -24.58 7.49 28.84
N SER A 399 -23.95 7.70 30.00
CA SER A 399 -24.59 8.27 31.19
C SER A 399 -25.31 9.60 30.91
N ASP A 400 -26.49 9.80 31.51
CA ASP A 400 -27.42 10.93 31.29
C ASP A 400 -26.84 12.34 31.54
N GLN A 401 -25.65 12.47 32.16
CA GLN A 401 -25.15 13.76 32.64
C GLN A 401 -24.31 14.58 31.65
N SER A 402 -23.95 14.05 30.48
CA SER A 402 -23.26 14.84 29.46
C SER A 402 -23.33 14.15 28.11
N ASP A 403 -23.81 14.84 27.08
CA ASP A 403 -23.93 14.35 25.70
C ASP A 403 -22.56 14.20 25.01
N PRO A 404 -21.89 13.03 25.01
CA PRO A 404 -20.56 12.94 24.43
C PRO A 404 -20.69 12.16 23.13
N TYR A 405 -21.41 12.70 22.13
CA TYR A 405 -21.40 12.16 20.76
C TYR A 405 -19.97 11.93 20.26
N TRP A 406 -19.05 12.76 20.74
CA TRP A 406 -17.61 12.64 20.55
C TRP A 406 -16.99 11.38 21.17
N LEU A 407 -17.48 10.91 22.32
CA LEU A 407 -17.00 9.67 22.95
C LEU A 407 -17.36 8.46 22.10
N GLY A 408 -18.59 8.40 21.59
CA GLY A 408 -19.00 7.36 20.65
C GLY A 408 -18.09 7.33 19.42
N LEU A 409 -17.85 8.50 18.81
CA LEU A 409 -16.92 8.63 17.69
C LEU A 409 -15.49 8.19 18.03
N ILE A 410 -14.96 8.54 19.21
CA ILE A 410 -13.62 8.12 19.65
C ILE A 410 -13.56 6.60 19.78
N ILE A 411 -14.54 5.98 20.45
CA ILE A 411 -14.61 4.52 20.61
C ILE A 411 -14.68 3.86 19.23
N GLN A 412 -15.55 4.34 18.34
CA GLN A 412 -15.67 3.81 16.98
C GLN A 412 -14.35 3.93 16.21
N THR A 413 -13.69 5.08 16.30
CA THR A 413 -12.41 5.36 15.63
C THR A 413 -11.31 4.42 16.11
N VAL A 414 -11.22 4.21 17.43
CA VAL A 414 -10.23 3.30 18.04
C VAL A 414 -10.49 1.87 17.57
N CYS A 415 -11.71 1.36 17.69
CA CYS A 415 -12.03 0.00 17.25
C CYS A 415 -11.80 -0.16 15.73
N GLN A 416 -12.17 0.83 14.92
CA GLN A 416 -12.00 0.78 13.47
C GLN A 416 -10.52 0.85 13.04
N SER A 417 -9.66 1.47 13.85
CA SER A 417 -8.23 1.57 13.55
C SER A 417 -7.57 0.20 13.40
N PHE A 418 -7.94 -0.79 14.23
CA PHE A 418 -7.40 -2.15 14.18
C PHE A 418 -7.75 -2.86 12.87
N ILE A 419 -9.01 -2.75 12.45
CA ILE A 419 -9.53 -3.32 11.19
C ILE A 419 -8.85 -2.68 9.99
N THR A 420 -8.78 -1.35 10.01
CA THR A 420 -8.15 -0.55 8.95
C THR A 420 -6.67 -0.90 8.80
N PHE A 421 -5.97 -1.04 9.92
CA PHE A 421 -4.57 -1.43 9.93
C PHE A 421 -4.36 -2.84 9.37
N ALA A 422 -5.16 -3.81 9.79
CA ALA A 422 -5.09 -5.18 9.27
C ALA A 422 -5.34 -5.23 7.75
N LEU A 423 -6.33 -4.50 7.24
CA LEU A 423 -6.60 -4.42 5.81
C LEU A 423 -5.46 -3.77 5.02
N HIS A 424 -4.76 -2.79 5.59
CA HIS A 424 -3.55 -2.24 4.99
C HIS A 424 -2.40 -3.24 4.96
N CYS A 425 -2.23 -4.06 6.01
CA CYS A 425 -1.26 -5.15 5.98
C CYS A 425 -1.57 -6.15 4.86
N VAL A 426 -2.84 -6.52 4.68
CA VAL A 426 -3.29 -7.39 3.59
C VAL A 426 -2.98 -6.76 2.23
N GLU A 427 -3.29 -5.47 2.05
CA GLU A 427 -3.01 -4.74 0.81
C GLU A 427 -1.53 -4.80 0.41
N LEU A 428 -0.62 -4.69 1.38
CA LEU A 428 0.82 -4.76 1.12
C LEU A 428 1.23 -6.15 0.60
N LEU A 429 0.68 -7.22 1.17
CA LEU A 429 0.96 -8.59 0.71
C LEU A 429 0.40 -8.84 -0.70
N PHE A 430 -0.77 -8.27 -1.01
CA PHE A 430 -1.34 -8.30 -2.36
C PHE A 430 -0.45 -7.56 -3.36
N ASN A 431 0.09 -6.39 -2.98
CA ASN A 431 1.01 -5.65 -3.83
C ASN A 431 2.32 -6.44 -4.08
N LEU A 432 2.92 -7.08 -3.06
CA LEU A 432 4.08 -7.95 -3.24
C LEU A 432 3.80 -9.14 -4.17
N SER A 433 2.63 -9.78 -4.03
CA SER A 433 2.22 -10.87 -4.91
C SER A 433 1.97 -10.40 -6.35
N ARG A 434 1.40 -9.20 -6.53
CA ARG A 434 1.21 -8.60 -7.86
C ARG A 434 2.57 -8.32 -8.50
N ASP A 435 3.51 -7.79 -7.73
CA ASP A 435 4.83 -7.44 -8.21
C ASP A 435 5.60 -8.71 -8.67
N GLU A 436 5.48 -9.83 -7.95
CA GLU A 436 6.00 -11.14 -8.39
C GLU A 436 5.27 -11.66 -9.63
N ALA A 437 3.94 -11.53 -9.70
CA ALA A 437 3.18 -11.96 -10.88
C ALA A 437 3.58 -11.18 -12.14
N ALA A 438 3.86 -9.88 -12.01
CA ALA A 438 4.38 -9.05 -13.10
C ALA A 438 5.79 -9.51 -13.51
N TRP A 439 6.65 -9.85 -12.55
CA TRP A 439 7.98 -10.41 -12.84
C TRP A 439 7.89 -11.73 -13.61
N ARG A 440 7.01 -12.65 -13.19
CA ARG A 440 6.80 -13.96 -13.85
C ARG A 440 6.30 -13.88 -15.28
N GLN A 441 5.76 -12.73 -15.70
CA GLN A 441 5.38 -12.55 -17.10
C GLN A 441 6.60 -12.57 -18.04
N THR A 442 7.82 -12.27 -17.55
CA THR A 442 9.05 -12.33 -18.36
C THR A 442 9.36 -13.74 -18.86
N GLU A 443 9.08 -14.77 -18.07
CA GLU A 443 9.33 -16.18 -18.45
C GLU A 443 8.29 -16.68 -19.47
N SER A 444 7.05 -16.20 -19.41
CA SER A 444 5.93 -16.76 -20.19
C SER A 444 5.63 -16.01 -21.49
N ILE A 445 5.16 -14.76 -21.37
CA ILE A 445 4.62 -13.95 -22.49
C ILE A 445 5.53 -12.75 -22.81
N GLY A 446 6.51 -12.51 -21.94
CA GLY A 446 7.30 -11.28 -21.88
C GLY A 446 6.58 -10.22 -21.06
N ALA A 447 7.29 -9.57 -20.14
CA ALA A 447 6.76 -8.48 -19.34
C ALA A 447 7.07 -7.14 -20.01
N GLU A 448 6.04 -6.34 -20.25
CA GLU A 448 6.22 -4.97 -20.71
C GLU A 448 6.75 -4.10 -19.58
N ILE A 449 7.76 -3.27 -19.85
CA ILE A 449 8.24 -2.26 -18.90
C ILE A 449 7.20 -1.14 -18.81
N ASP A 450 6.64 -0.69 -19.93
CA ASP A 450 5.62 0.36 -19.96
C ASP A 450 4.21 -0.22 -20.07
N GLN A 451 3.74 -0.87 -19.01
CA GLN A 451 2.38 -1.40 -18.97
C GLN A 451 1.33 -0.29 -18.97
N SER A 452 0.27 -0.53 -19.73
CA SER A 452 -0.92 0.32 -19.68
C SER A 452 -1.58 0.29 -18.29
N PHE A 453 -2.29 1.37 -17.94
CA PHE A 453 -3.06 1.41 -16.70
C PHE A 453 -4.04 0.23 -16.56
N TRP A 454 -4.73 -0.14 -17.64
CA TRP A 454 -5.72 -1.22 -17.63
C TRP A 454 -5.10 -2.60 -17.42
N SER A 455 -3.91 -2.85 -17.96
CA SER A 455 -3.18 -4.10 -17.70
C SER A 455 -2.70 -4.22 -16.25
N THR A 456 -2.52 -3.10 -15.54
CA THR A 456 -2.20 -3.11 -14.10
C THR A 456 -3.43 -3.33 -13.21
N LEU A 457 -4.65 -3.19 -13.75
CA LEU A 457 -5.92 -3.36 -13.04
C LEU A 457 -6.29 -4.85 -12.96
N ASN A 458 -5.49 -5.59 -12.19
CA ASN A 458 -5.67 -7.02 -11.99
C ASN A 458 -6.88 -7.30 -11.07
N TRP A 459 -7.49 -8.47 -11.23
CA TRP A 459 -8.63 -8.94 -10.41
C TRP A 459 -8.32 -8.88 -8.91
N GLN A 460 -7.06 -9.03 -8.53
CA GLN A 460 -6.56 -8.93 -7.16
C GLN A 460 -6.82 -7.54 -6.54
N ILE A 461 -6.60 -6.46 -7.29
CA ILE A 461 -6.82 -5.09 -6.79
C ILE A 461 -8.32 -4.84 -6.63
N PHE A 462 -9.12 -5.27 -7.62
CA PHE A 462 -10.57 -5.13 -7.57
C PHE A 462 -11.17 -5.89 -6.38
N LEU A 463 -10.73 -7.14 -6.17
CA LEU A 463 -11.14 -7.94 -5.02
C LEU A 463 -10.79 -7.26 -3.70
N LEU A 464 -9.58 -6.71 -3.58
CA LEU A 464 -9.12 -6.03 -2.38
C LEU A 464 -9.94 -4.77 -2.08
N VAL A 465 -10.26 -3.95 -3.09
CA VAL A 465 -11.10 -2.74 -2.93
C VAL A 465 -12.50 -3.12 -2.44
N ILE A 466 -13.11 -4.15 -3.05
CA ILE A 466 -14.42 -4.66 -2.60
C ILE A 466 -14.34 -5.21 -1.18
N ALA A 467 -13.31 -6.00 -0.87
CA ALA A 467 -13.13 -6.57 0.46
C ALA A 467 -12.97 -5.47 1.52
N LYS A 468 -12.14 -4.45 1.28
CA LYS A 468 -12.00 -3.29 2.17
C LYS A 468 -13.34 -2.61 2.44
N ALA A 469 -14.06 -2.21 1.37
CA ALA A 469 -15.32 -1.52 1.50
C ALA A 469 -16.36 -2.37 2.24
N THR A 470 -16.45 -3.66 1.93
CA THR A 470 -17.41 -4.59 2.56
C THR A 470 -17.07 -4.82 4.03
N VAL A 471 -15.80 -5.04 4.36
CA VAL A 471 -15.35 -5.27 5.74
C VAL A 471 -15.63 -4.04 6.62
N HIS A 472 -15.30 -2.83 6.15
CA HIS A 472 -15.60 -1.59 6.87
C HIS A 472 -17.11 -1.36 7.04
N TRP A 473 -17.89 -1.70 6.03
CA TRP A 473 -19.34 -1.61 6.05
C TRP A 473 -19.98 -2.60 7.04
N VAL A 474 -19.58 -3.88 7.03
CA VAL A 474 -20.04 -4.90 8.00
C VAL A 474 -19.62 -4.53 9.42
N PHE A 475 -18.40 -3.99 9.60
CA PHE A 475 -17.93 -3.52 10.90
C PHE A 475 -18.88 -2.47 11.49
N GLY A 476 -19.35 -1.51 10.70
CA GLY A 476 -20.30 -0.48 11.16
C GLY A 476 -21.65 -1.02 11.65
N TYR A 477 -21.99 -2.27 11.32
CA TYR A 477 -23.14 -2.98 11.89
C TYR A 477 -22.77 -3.86 13.08
N ALA A 478 -21.55 -4.40 13.11
CA ALA A 478 -21.05 -5.21 14.21
C ALA A 478 -20.82 -4.37 15.47
N ILE A 479 -20.25 -3.18 15.31
CA ILE A 479 -19.98 -2.22 16.37
C ILE A 479 -20.50 -0.85 15.91
N SER A 480 -21.34 -0.25 16.73
CA SER A 480 -21.81 1.11 16.51
C SER A 480 -21.81 1.90 17.81
N ALA A 481 -21.06 3.00 17.83
CA ALA A 481 -20.96 3.90 18.96
C ALA A 481 -21.40 5.30 18.52
N ASP A 482 -22.71 5.58 18.66
CA ASP A 482 -23.33 6.87 18.30
C ASP A 482 -24.01 7.44 19.54
N LEU A 483 -25.32 7.19 19.73
CA LEU A 483 -26.06 7.51 20.96
C LEU A 483 -25.85 6.48 22.07
N THR A 484 -25.64 5.23 21.69
CA THR A 484 -25.32 4.13 22.60
C THR A 484 -24.15 3.37 22.01
N PHE A 485 -23.42 2.68 22.87
CA PHE A 485 -22.43 1.71 22.45
C PHE A 485 -23.15 0.39 22.21
N ASN A 486 -23.11 -0.11 20.98
CA ASN A 486 -23.80 -1.32 20.57
C ASN A 486 -22.86 -2.32 19.94
N ILE A 487 -23.04 -3.58 20.30
CA ILE A 487 -22.34 -4.70 19.68
C ILE A 487 -23.38 -5.73 19.25
N SER A 488 -23.39 -6.10 17.97
CA SER A 488 -24.35 -7.04 17.38
C SER A 488 -23.68 -8.37 17.00
N LEU A 489 -24.28 -9.50 17.37
CA LEU A 489 -23.61 -10.80 17.30
C LEU A 489 -23.47 -11.32 15.86
N LEU A 490 -24.56 -11.33 15.07
CA LEU A 490 -24.52 -11.86 13.70
C LEU A 490 -23.59 -11.07 12.76
N PRO A 491 -23.57 -9.72 12.78
CA PRO A 491 -22.60 -8.97 12.00
C PRO A 491 -21.17 -9.14 12.51
N ALA A 492 -20.96 -9.31 13.83
CA ALA A 492 -19.65 -9.64 14.39
C ALA A 492 -19.14 -11.01 13.91
N ILE A 493 -19.99 -12.05 13.91
CA ILE A 493 -19.66 -13.36 13.34
C ILE A 493 -19.37 -13.25 11.83
N THR A 494 -20.17 -12.47 11.10
CA THR A 494 -19.96 -12.23 9.66
C THR A 494 -18.60 -11.57 9.43
N LEU A 495 -18.26 -10.55 10.22
CA LEU A 495 -16.96 -9.87 10.17
C LEU A 495 -15.81 -10.83 10.47
N ALA A 496 -15.93 -11.65 11.53
CA ALA A 496 -14.93 -12.65 11.89
C ALA A 496 -14.74 -13.69 10.77
N GLY A 497 -15.83 -14.18 10.18
CA GLY A 497 -15.80 -15.09 9.04
C GLY A 497 -15.14 -14.49 7.80
N MET A 498 -15.46 -13.24 7.46
CA MET A 498 -14.82 -12.51 6.36
C MET A 498 -13.32 -12.35 6.58
N PHE A 499 -12.89 -11.98 7.79
CA PHE A 499 -11.48 -11.87 8.14
C PHE A 499 -10.76 -13.21 8.16
N ALA A 500 -11.42 -14.29 8.60
CA ALA A 500 -10.87 -15.63 8.54
C ALA A 500 -10.63 -16.08 7.09
N LEU A 501 -11.58 -15.82 6.19
CA LEU A 501 -11.41 -16.09 4.76
C LEU A 501 -10.25 -15.27 4.18
N LEU A 502 -10.14 -14.00 4.54
CA LEU A 502 -9.05 -13.13 4.10
C LEU A 502 -7.69 -13.62 4.64
N ALA A 503 -7.62 -14.03 5.91
CA ALA A 503 -6.43 -14.56 6.54
C ALA A 503 -6.00 -15.90 5.91
N LEU A 504 -6.94 -16.80 5.62
CA LEU A 504 -6.67 -18.05 4.89
C LEU A 504 -6.15 -17.79 3.48
N PHE A 505 -6.74 -16.83 2.78
CA PHE A 505 -6.29 -16.44 1.44
C PHE A 505 -4.88 -15.86 1.48
N VAL A 506 -4.59 -14.97 2.43
CA VAL A 506 -3.25 -14.43 2.67
C VAL A 506 -2.27 -15.54 3.02
N GLU A 507 -2.65 -16.46 3.91
CA GLU A 507 -1.82 -17.61 4.31
C GLU A 507 -1.45 -18.48 3.10
N TYR A 508 -2.42 -18.75 2.22
CA TYR A 508 -2.19 -19.42 0.95
C TYR A 508 -1.20 -18.62 0.08
N MET A 509 -1.43 -17.32 -0.10
CA MET A 509 -0.57 -16.47 -0.93
C MET A 509 0.89 -16.42 -0.44
N VAL A 510 1.12 -16.22 0.86
CA VAL A 510 2.47 -16.06 1.40
C VAL A 510 3.27 -17.36 1.43
N LYS A 511 2.58 -18.51 1.52
CA LYS A 511 3.19 -19.84 1.48
C LYS A 511 3.36 -20.38 0.06
N LYS A 512 2.58 -19.87 -0.91
CA LYS A 512 2.66 -20.32 -2.29
C LYS A 512 4.08 -20.12 -2.81
N ARG A 513 4.72 -21.22 -3.21
CA ARG A 513 5.98 -21.20 -3.95
C ARG A 513 5.66 -20.99 -5.42
N PRO A 514 6.22 -19.95 -6.07
CA PRO A 514 6.04 -19.80 -7.50
C PRO A 514 6.75 -20.96 -8.21
N LEU A 515 6.07 -21.51 -9.22
CA LEU A 515 6.63 -22.52 -10.09
C LEU A 515 7.38 -21.84 -11.23
N GLY A 516 8.44 -22.48 -11.69
CA GLY A 516 9.22 -22.03 -12.84
C GLY A 516 10.68 -21.74 -12.49
N SER A 517 11.48 -21.64 -13.53
CA SER A 517 12.94 -21.50 -13.46
C SER A 517 13.38 -20.09 -13.06
N LEU A 518 12.50 -19.10 -13.23
CA LEU A 518 12.75 -17.71 -12.89
C LEU A 518 12.94 -17.54 -11.36
N PRO A 519 14.01 -16.89 -10.88
CA PRO A 519 14.17 -16.62 -9.46
C PRO A 519 13.09 -15.68 -8.90
N ALA A 520 12.55 -15.98 -7.73
CA ALA A 520 11.53 -15.14 -7.09
C ALA A 520 12.13 -13.83 -6.53
N THR A 521 11.42 -12.72 -6.72
CA THR A 521 11.89 -11.39 -6.30
C THR A 521 10.90 -10.68 -5.38
N TYR A 522 9.60 -10.91 -5.54
CA TYR A 522 8.52 -10.21 -4.83
C TYR A 522 8.70 -8.68 -4.81
N GLY A 523 9.26 -8.12 -5.89
CA GLY A 523 9.49 -6.68 -6.01
C GLY A 523 10.69 -6.13 -5.23
N CYS A 524 11.62 -6.98 -4.76
CA CYS A 524 12.92 -6.54 -4.26
C CYS A 524 13.76 -5.95 -5.40
N PHE A 525 14.14 -4.67 -5.28
CA PHE A 525 14.86 -3.97 -6.35
C PHE A 525 16.29 -4.47 -6.55
N ALA A 526 17.03 -4.73 -5.46
CA ALA A 526 18.39 -5.26 -5.55
C ALA A 526 18.42 -6.58 -6.34
N ARG A 527 17.53 -7.53 -5.99
CA ARG A 527 17.43 -8.80 -6.70
C ARG A 527 16.97 -8.63 -8.15
N LEU A 528 16.00 -7.76 -8.42
CA LEU A 528 15.59 -7.50 -9.80
C LEU A 528 16.73 -6.90 -10.62
N ALA A 529 17.50 -5.98 -10.05
CA ALA A 529 18.64 -5.38 -10.71
C ALA A 529 19.79 -6.36 -10.92
N GLU A 530 19.97 -7.35 -10.03
CA GLU A 530 20.91 -8.46 -10.22
C GLU A 530 20.46 -9.39 -11.35
N LEU A 531 19.16 -9.66 -11.45
CA LEU A 531 18.62 -10.58 -12.43
C LEU A 531 18.54 -9.96 -13.83
N VAL A 532 18.07 -8.73 -13.95
CA VAL A 532 17.89 -8.06 -15.23
C VAL A 532 19.23 -7.51 -15.73
N ASP A 533 19.76 -8.13 -16.78
CA ASP A 533 21.02 -7.77 -17.45
C ASP A 533 20.82 -6.78 -18.60
N ASP A 534 19.60 -6.64 -19.14
CA ASP A 534 19.31 -5.81 -20.31
C ASP A 534 18.00 -5.04 -20.12
N TRP A 535 18.12 -3.72 -19.99
CA TRP A 535 17.01 -2.81 -19.73
C TRP A 535 16.50 -2.07 -20.96
N ASP A 536 17.10 -2.28 -22.14
CA ASP A 536 16.90 -1.41 -23.31
C ASP A 536 15.68 -1.80 -24.16
N HIS A 537 14.91 -2.76 -23.68
CA HIS A 537 13.80 -3.35 -24.40
C HIS A 537 12.45 -3.00 -23.77
N PRO A 538 11.45 -2.62 -24.59
CA PRO A 538 10.12 -2.28 -24.07
C PRO A 538 9.40 -3.49 -23.46
N ARG A 539 9.79 -4.70 -23.88
CA ARG A 539 9.30 -5.97 -23.36
C ARG A 539 10.49 -6.87 -23.06
N LEU A 540 10.54 -7.39 -21.84
CA LEU A 540 11.59 -8.26 -21.35
C LEU A 540 11.13 -9.71 -21.31
N PHE A 541 11.96 -10.59 -21.84
CA PHE A 541 11.81 -12.03 -21.75
C PHE A 541 12.98 -12.60 -20.95
N TRP A 542 12.72 -13.56 -20.07
CA TRP A 542 13.74 -14.28 -19.33
C TRP A 542 14.04 -15.64 -19.96
N GLY A 543 15.30 -16.04 -19.99
CA GLY A 543 15.68 -17.40 -20.39
C GLY A 543 17.17 -17.59 -20.63
N ASP A 544 17.49 -18.65 -21.37
CA ASP A 544 18.84 -19.08 -21.71
C ASP A 544 19.42 -18.23 -22.85
N ARG A 545 20.54 -17.56 -22.60
CA ARG A 545 21.33 -16.76 -23.56
C ARG A 545 22.44 -17.58 -24.25
N GLY A 546 22.56 -18.87 -23.94
CA GLY A 546 23.52 -19.79 -24.55
C GLY A 546 24.71 -20.11 -23.64
N ALA A 547 25.67 -20.86 -24.18
CA ALA A 547 26.85 -21.28 -23.43
C ALA A 547 27.73 -20.08 -23.02
N PHE A 548 28.24 -20.12 -21.79
CA PHE A 548 29.32 -19.25 -21.33
C PHE A 548 30.67 -19.95 -21.52
N ASP A 549 30.77 -21.17 -20.98
CA ASP A 549 31.93 -22.05 -21.08
C ASP A 549 31.46 -23.52 -21.26
N ALA A 550 32.38 -24.48 -21.11
CA ALA A 550 32.08 -25.90 -21.28
C ALA A 550 31.08 -26.48 -20.26
N HIS A 551 30.88 -25.83 -19.12
CA HIS A 551 30.09 -26.33 -17.99
C HIS A 551 28.95 -25.38 -17.55
N ARG A 552 29.03 -24.10 -17.91
CA ARG A 552 28.13 -23.03 -17.48
C ARG A 552 27.43 -22.37 -18.66
N ARG A 553 26.18 -22.01 -18.45
CA ARG A 553 25.32 -21.30 -19.41
C ARG A 553 24.98 -19.90 -18.88
N ARG A 554 24.59 -19.00 -19.77
CA ARG A 554 24.15 -17.65 -19.40
C ARG A 554 22.64 -17.60 -19.28
N ALA A 555 22.14 -17.12 -18.15
CA ALA A 555 20.75 -16.72 -18.00
C ALA A 555 20.66 -15.19 -18.06
N GLY A 556 19.54 -14.68 -18.58
CA GLY A 556 19.33 -13.24 -18.64
C GLY A 556 17.97 -12.87 -19.19
N THR A 557 17.74 -11.56 -19.21
CA THR A 557 16.62 -10.91 -19.90
C THR A 557 16.98 -10.59 -21.35
N ALA A 558 16.04 -10.50 -22.28
CA ALA A 558 16.27 -9.97 -23.64
C ALA A 558 14.97 -9.41 -24.24
N GLY A 559 15.07 -8.65 -25.33
CA GLY A 559 13.92 -8.07 -26.04
C GLY A 559 13.12 -9.06 -26.90
N ARG A 560 13.58 -10.31 -26.97
CA ARG A 560 12.95 -11.41 -27.71
C ARG A 560 12.87 -12.63 -26.81
N ARG A 561 11.90 -13.51 -27.09
CA ARG A 561 11.76 -14.78 -26.36
C ARG A 561 13.06 -15.59 -26.44
N LEU A 562 13.59 -15.95 -25.27
CA LEU A 562 14.75 -16.82 -25.11
C LEU A 562 14.31 -18.28 -24.96
N ALA A 563 15.27 -19.20 -25.06
CA ALA A 563 14.99 -20.61 -24.79
C ALA A 563 14.78 -20.82 -23.27
N ASP A 564 13.98 -21.81 -22.91
CA ASP A 564 13.74 -22.14 -21.51
C ASP A 564 15.03 -22.66 -20.85
N LEU A 565 15.21 -22.38 -19.56
CA LEU A 565 16.37 -22.83 -18.82
C LEU A 565 16.37 -24.36 -18.69
N GLN A 566 17.48 -24.99 -19.08
CA GLN A 566 17.68 -26.44 -18.97
C GLN A 566 17.88 -26.87 -17.51
N PRO A 567 17.06 -27.78 -16.96
CA PRO A 567 17.25 -28.31 -15.62
C PRO A 567 18.61 -28.99 -15.46
N GLY A 568 19.28 -28.75 -14.32
CA GLY A 568 20.57 -29.38 -13.98
C GLY A 568 21.79 -28.77 -14.66
N SER A 569 21.64 -27.70 -15.43
CA SER A 569 22.77 -26.88 -15.90
C SER A 569 23.05 -25.73 -14.93
N ASP A 570 24.32 -25.38 -14.77
CA ASP A 570 24.73 -24.22 -13.97
C ASP A 570 24.58 -22.94 -14.80
N TYR A 571 23.80 -21.99 -14.29
CA TYR A 571 23.60 -20.70 -14.93
C TYR A 571 24.29 -19.58 -14.18
N ILE A 572 24.88 -18.68 -14.95
CA ILE A 572 25.41 -17.41 -14.43
C ILE A 572 24.75 -16.25 -15.16
N ILE A 573 24.63 -15.13 -14.47
CA ILE A 573 24.31 -13.83 -15.06
C ILE A 573 25.60 -13.04 -15.11
N VAL A 574 25.93 -12.56 -16.30
CA VAL A 574 27.08 -11.69 -16.52
C VAL A 574 26.51 -10.33 -16.88
N LYS A 575 26.64 -9.36 -15.98
CA LYS A 575 26.31 -7.97 -16.29
C LYS A 575 27.36 -7.45 -17.25
N HIS A 576 26.93 -7.08 -18.46
CA HIS A 576 27.84 -6.58 -19.48
C HIS A 576 28.31 -5.18 -19.06
N THR A 577 29.60 -4.99 -18.81
CA THR A 577 30.24 -3.70 -19.04
C THR A 577 30.55 -3.66 -20.53
N ASP A 578 30.11 -2.63 -21.24
CA ASP A 578 30.06 -2.56 -22.70
C ASP A 578 31.44 -2.59 -23.41
N ASP A 579 32.55 -2.72 -22.71
CA ASP A 579 33.89 -2.50 -23.29
C ASP A 579 34.70 -3.74 -23.70
N LEU A 580 34.28 -4.96 -23.34
CA LEU A 580 35.16 -6.14 -23.54
C LEU A 580 34.95 -6.90 -24.87
N GLN A 581 33.78 -6.86 -25.49
CA GLN A 581 33.57 -7.61 -26.74
C GLN A 581 34.11 -6.94 -28.01
N HIS A 582 34.38 -5.63 -28.00
CA HIS A 582 34.97 -4.97 -29.16
C HIS A 582 36.50 -5.06 -29.20
N ASN A 583 37.17 -5.19 -28.06
CA ASN A 583 38.63 -5.25 -28.03
C ASN A 583 39.20 -6.66 -28.28
N ASP A 584 38.56 -7.73 -27.83
CA ASP A 584 39.11 -9.10 -28.01
C ASP A 584 38.94 -9.68 -29.43
N LEU A 585 37.94 -9.19 -30.20
CA LEU A 585 37.80 -9.55 -31.62
C LEU A 585 38.74 -8.72 -32.51
N GLN A 586 39.07 -7.47 -32.13
CA GLN A 586 40.07 -6.69 -32.88
C GLN A 586 41.51 -7.13 -32.57
N HIS A 587 41.83 -7.54 -31.34
CA HIS A 587 43.19 -7.96 -31.02
C HIS A 587 43.59 -9.30 -31.65
N ASN A 588 42.65 -10.24 -31.83
CA ASN A 588 42.95 -11.53 -32.45
C ASN A 588 43.06 -11.50 -33.98
N ASN A 589 42.45 -10.52 -34.65
CA ASN A 589 42.61 -10.35 -36.11
C ASN A 589 43.87 -9.55 -36.46
N LEU A 590 44.30 -8.59 -35.63
CA LEU A 590 45.55 -7.85 -35.88
C LEU A 590 46.83 -8.67 -35.66
N GLN A 591 46.78 -9.76 -34.88
CA GLN A 591 47.95 -10.61 -34.63
C GLN A 591 48.15 -11.73 -35.67
N ARG A 592 47.17 -12.01 -36.52
CA ARG A 592 47.24 -13.13 -37.48
C ARG A 592 47.82 -12.74 -38.84
N ASP A 593 47.82 -11.45 -39.18
CA ASP A 593 48.25 -10.95 -40.50
C ASP A 593 49.76 -10.56 -40.58
N ASN A 594 50.52 -10.65 -39.48
CA ASN A 594 51.92 -10.18 -39.42
C ASN A 594 52.99 -11.30 -39.37
N LEU A 595 52.68 -12.53 -39.77
CA LEU A 595 53.62 -13.67 -39.69
C LEU A 595 53.82 -14.46 -41.00
N GLN A 596 53.82 -13.77 -42.15
CA GLN A 596 54.35 -14.36 -43.39
C GLN A 596 55.21 -13.34 -44.16
N HIS A 597 56.44 -13.77 -44.51
CA HIS A 597 57.57 -13.05 -45.14
C HIS A 597 58.51 -12.39 -44.09
N ASP A 598 59.75 -12.83 -43.89
CA ASP A 598 60.79 -12.94 -44.91
C ASP A 598 61.76 -14.12 -44.75
N ASN A 599 62.22 -14.58 -45.91
CA ASN A 599 63.25 -15.57 -46.17
C ASN A 599 64.36 -14.83 -46.94
N LEU A 600 65.64 -14.95 -46.54
CA LEU A 600 66.88 -14.95 -47.38
C LEU A 600 68.11 -14.30 -46.71
N GLN A 601 69.13 -15.16 -46.51
CA GLN A 601 70.55 -15.04 -46.88
C GLN A 601 71.34 -13.73 -46.64
N HIS A 602 72.48 -13.85 -45.92
CA HIS A 602 73.81 -13.74 -46.55
C HIS A 602 74.96 -14.24 -45.64
N ASP A 603 76.11 -14.43 -46.29
CA ASP A 603 77.24 -15.29 -45.95
C ASP A 603 78.34 -14.67 -45.08
N ASN A 604 79.18 -15.58 -44.55
CA ASN A 604 80.64 -15.55 -44.41
C ASN A 604 81.35 -14.25 -43.97
N LEU A 605 82.18 -14.36 -42.90
CA LEU A 605 83.64 -14.49 -43.05
C LEU A 605 84.34 -14.80 -41.72
N GLN A 606 85.49 -15.46 -41.89
CA GLN A 606 86.41 -16.09 -40.96
C GLN A 606 87.24 -15.09 -40.11
N HIS A 607 87.75 -15.50 -38.94
CA HIS A 607 89.16 -15.93 -38.75
C HIS A 607 89.51 -16.16 -37.25
N GLU A 608 90.25 -17.26 -37.01
CA GLU A 608 91.38 -17.47 -36.06
C GLU A 608 91.30 -16.99 -34.59
N SER A 609 91.89 -17.62 -33.57
CA SER A 609 92.65 -18.87 -33.35
C SER A 609 93.11 -18.91 -31.87
N ILE A 610 93.70 -20.04 -31.44
CA ILE A 610 94.72 -20.22 -30.38
C ILE A 610 94.25 -20.73 -28.97
N THR A 611 94.55 -22.04 -28.77
CA THR A 611 95.07 -22.80 -27.59
C THR A 611 94.45 -22.61 -26.19
N ALA A 612 94.26 -23.64 -25.38
CA ALA A 612 95.05 -24.86 -25.16
C ALA A 612 94.19 -26.07 -24.78
#